data_AF-A0A6N9P1N0-F1
#
_entry.id   AF-A0A6N9P1N0-F1
#
_cell.length_a   1.000
_cell.length_b   1.000
_cell.length_c   1.000
_cell.angle_alpha   90.00
_cell.angle_beta   90.00
_cell.angle_gamma   90.00
#
_symmetry.space_group_name_H-M   'P 1'
#
loop_
_entity.id
_entity.type
_entity.pdbx_description
1 polymer ?
#
loop_
_entity_poly.entity_id
_entity_poly.type
_entity_poly.pdbx_seq_one_letter_code
_entity_poly.pdbx_strand_id
1 'polypeptide(L)'
;MKRIKLVVAYDGTNYCGWQLQKNGVTIEEVLNRELTALLKEPIAVTGASRTDAGVHALGNVAVFDTENRMAADKVCLAVNQSLPEDIRVQSSQEVPLTWHPRKANCVKTYEYRVENRRIGLPTKRLYSYFCYYPLDVEKMRRAAGFLLGEHDFKSFCTAKSKVEDTVRTIYRLDIEKDGDSIVFRVSGSGFLYNMVRIIVGTLLQVGTGALPPGEVASVLAARDRKKAGPTAPARGLTLAGMEYEEELPRWQHSKNGEWEYRILQSHIREAKAAYFRIERCLDEEWEGLLRRNVHHAFRNGARYVLVADLEKNRLQAGQHCGHYRIERCGGEMLRKAFRILEEEEKRAICHNAEDSMVWFCAVDEQEEEGFSDTFAGGTP
;
A
#
# COMPACT_ATOMS: atom_id res chain seq x y z
N MET A 1 -24.04 -9.85 -15.49
CA MET A 1 -23.22 -9.21 -14.46
C MET A 1 -22.08 -8.42 -15.06
N LYS A 2 -21.82 -7.22 -14.54
CA LYS A 2 -20.58 -6.45 -14.77
C LYS A 2 -20.09 -5.86 -13.46
N ARG A 3 -18.78 -5.57 -13.39
CA ARG A 3 -18.16 -4.86 -12.27
C ARG A 3 -17.83 -3.43 -12.70
N ILE A 4 -18.36 -2.46 -11.97
CA ILE A 4 -18.14 -1.04 -12.24
C ILE A 4 -17.17 -0.48 -11.21
N LYS A 5 -16.07 0.09 -11.68
CA LYS A 5 -15.13 0.91 -10.91
C LYS A 5 -15.59 2.36 -10.91
N LEU A 6 -15.64 2.96 -9.74
CA LEU A 6 -15.90 4.37 -9.50
C LEU A 6 -14.64 5.07 -8.99
N VAL A 7 -14.42 6.31 -9.44
CA VAL A 7 -13.52 7.27 -8.78
C VAL A 7 -14.41 8.29 -8.08
N VAL A 8 -14.24 8.46 -6.77
CA VAL A 8 -15.13 9.23 -5.90
C VAL A 8 -14.32 10.30 -5.16
N ALA A 9 -14.72 11.56 -5.36
CA ALA A 9 -14.26 12.70 -4.57
C ALA A 9 -15.28 13.02 -3.48
N TYR A 10 -14.83 13.45 -2.31
CA TYR A 10 -15.70 13.88 -1.23
C TYR A 10 -15.02 14.82 -0.24
N ASP A 11 -15.83 15.73 0.32
CA ASP A 11 -15.51 16.46 1.54
C ASP A 11 -15.95 15.62 2.75
N GLY A 12 -14.98 15.06 3.48
CA GLY A 12 -15.24 14.20 4.63
C GLY A 12 -15.76 14.90 5.88
N THR A 13 -15.94 16.23 5.89
CA THR A 13 -16.27 17.02 7.09
C THR A 13 -17.52 16.51 7.82
N ASN A 14 -18.58 16.17 7.08
CA ASN A 14 -19.88 15.78 7.62
C ASN A 14 -20.03 14.27 7.83
N TYR A 15 -18.96 13.50 7.63
CA TYR A 15 -19.03 12.04 7.55
C TYR A 15 -18.14 11.38 8.60
N CYS A 16 -18.60 10.25 9.11
CA CYS A 16 -17.82 9.41 10.02
C CYS A 16 -16.71 8.61 9.31
N GLY A 17 -16.33 9.01 8.10
CA GLY A 17 -15.31 8.36 7.28
C GLY A 17 -15.93 7.55 6.15
N TRP A 18 -15.09 6.73 5.52
CA TRP A 18 -15.52 5.95 4.35
C TRP A 18 -16.47 4.81 4.72
N GLN A 19 -16.05 3.94 5.65
CA GLN A 19 -16.67 2.64 5.88
C GLN A 19 -17.95 2.76 6.72
N LEU A 20 -18.98 2.00 6.34
CA LEU A 20 -20.20 1.78 7.12
C LEU A 20 -19.90 1.52 8.61
N GLN A 21 -20.59 2.25 9.48
CA GLN A 21 -20.49 2.10 10.93
C GLN A 21 -21.78 2.57 11.61
N LYS A 22 -21.99 2.15 12.86
CA LYS A 22 -23.21 2.48 13.61
C LYS A 22 -23.27 3.93 14.12
N ASN A 23 -22.15 4.64 14.06
CA ASN A 23 -21.94 5.87 14.82
C ASN A 23 -22.27 7.16 14.04
N GLY A 24 -22.68 7.05 12.77
CA GLY A 24 -23.06 8.20 11.94
C GLY A 24 -22.95 7.90 10.45
N VAL A 25 -23.32 8.88 9.63
CA VAL A 25 -23.39 8.75 8.16
C VAL A 25 -21.99 8.62 7.57
N THR A 26 -21.85 7.73 6.58
CA THR A 26 -20.56 7.42 5.94
C THR A 26 -20.64 7.58 4.43
N ILE A 27 -19.48 7.70 3.77
CA ILE A 27 -19.43 7.80 2.31
C ILE A 27 -20.00 6.54 1.65
N GLU A 28 -19.64 5.35 2.16
CA GLU A 28 -20.15 4.06 1.67
C GLU A 28 -21.68 3.97 1.79
N GLU A 29 -22.26 4.45 2.90
CA GLU A 29 -23.72 4.47 3.09
C GLU A 29 -24.43 5.29 2.02
N VAL A 30 -23.95 6.52 1.78
CA VAL A 30 -24.55 7.41 0.79
C VAL A 30 -24.42 6.82 -0.62
N LEU A 31 -23.24 6.31 -0.98
CA LEU A 31 -23.02 5.66 -2.27
C LEU A 31 -23.96 4.45 -2.46
N ASN A 32 -24.04 3.56 -1.48
CA ASN A 32 -24.91 2.38 -1.55
C ASN A 32 -26.38 2.77 -1.74
N ARG A 33 -26.86 3.78 -0.99
CA ARG A 33 -28.23 4.27 -1.09
C ARG A 33 -28.53 4.83 -2.48
N GLU A 34 -27.69 5.76 -2.97
CA GLU A 34 -27.93 6.43 -4.25
C GLU A 34 -27.77 5.47 -5.43
N LEU A 35 -26.79 4.57 -5.41
CA LEU A 35 -26.62 3.55 -6.46
C LEU A 35 -27.76 2.55 -6.47
N THR A 36 -28.24 2.11 -5.30
CA THR A 36 -29.42 1.23 -5.19
C THR A 36 -30.66 1.90 -5.77
N ALA A 37 -30.87 3.18 -5.43
CA ALA A 37 -32.00 3.95 -5.93
C ALA A 37 -31.92 4.17 -7.45
N LEU A 38 -30.73 4.40 -8.00
CA LEU A 38 -30.49 4.60 -9.42
C LEU A 38 -30.69 3.29 -10.23
N LEU A 39 -30.06 2.21 -9.79
CA LEU A 39 -29.98 0.96 -10.54
C LEU A 39 -31.15 0.01 -10.30
N LYS A 40 -32.00 0.33 -9.30
CA LYS A 40 -33.20 -0.44 -8.91
C LYS A 40 -32.88 -1.87 -8.47
N GLU A 41 -31.70 -2.08 -7.90
CA GLU A 41 -31.26 -3.33 -7.28
C GLU A 41 -30.35 -3.03 -6.08
N PRO A 42 -30.22 -3.92 -5.08
CA PRO A 42 -29.35 -3.68 -3.93
C PRO A 42 -27.88 -3.58 -4.34
N ILE A 43 -27.25 -2.42 -4.09
CA ILE A 43 -25.83 -2.18 -4.38
C ILE A 43 -25.03 -2.05 -3.09
N ALA A 44 -23.91 -2.76 -3.03
CA ALA A 44 -22.90 -2.62 -1.98
C ALA A 44 -21.53 -2.36 -2.63
N VAL A 45 -20.97 -1.16 -2.37
CA VAL A 45 -19.65 -0.81 -2.88
C VAL A 45 -18.54 -1.38 -2.01
N THR A 46 -17.45 -1.81 -2.65
CA THR A 46 -16.20 -2.17 -2.00
C THR A 46 -15.15 -1.09 -2.26
N GLY A 47 -14.79 -0.34 -1.21
CA GLY A 47 -13.79 0.73 -1.28
C GLY A 47 -12.33 0.26 -1.30
N ALA A 48 -11.48 1.06 -1.95
CA ALA A 48 -10.04 0.86 -2.07
C ALA A 48 -9.26 1.35 -0.85
N SER A 49 -9.69 2.47 -0.28
CA SER A 49 -9.09 3.08 0.89
C SER A 49 -10.15 3.45 1.92
N ARG A 50 -9.90 3.08 3.17
CA ARG A 50 -10.69 3.56 4.31
C ARG A 50 -10.10 4.89 4.73
N THR A 51 -10.84 5.98 4.57
CA THR A 51 -10.49 7.27 5.15
C THR A 51 -11.19 7.46 6.48
N ASP A 52 -10.50 8.09 7.43
CA ASP A 52 -11.06 8.37 8.77
C ASP A 52 -12.15 9.43 8.71
N ALA A 53 -12.92 9.57 9.79
CA ALA A 53 -13.86 10.67 9.95
C ALA A 53 -13.19 12.04 9.76
N GLY A 54 -13.78 12.90 8.94
CA GLY A 54 -13.24 14.23 8.63
C GLY A 54 -12.08 14.25 7.62
N VAL A 55 -11.67 13.12 7.04
CA VAL A 55 -10.65 13.07 5.97
C VAL A 55 -11.32 13.18 4.60
N HIS A 56 -10.77 14.02 3.72
CA HIS A 56 -11.29 14.24 2.38
C HIS A 56 -10.66 13.29 1.34
N ALA A 57 -11.23 13.24 0.14
CA ALA A 57 -10.61 12.59 -1.01
C ALA A 57 -10.92 13.33 -2.31
N LEU A 58 -9.96 13.37 -3.22
CA LEU A 58 -10.15 13.84 -4.59
C LEU A 58 -10.42 12.69 -5.57
N GLY A 59 -10.11 11.46 -5.18
CA GLY A 59 -10.27 10.29 -6.04
C GLY A 59 -10.06 8.97 -5.29
N ASN A 60 -10.87 8.69 -4.28
CA ASN A 60 -10.95 7.35 -3.71
C ASN A 60 -11.60 6.41 -4.73
N VAL A 61 -11.24 5.13 -4.70
CA VAL A 61 -11.77 4.16 -5.65
C VAL A 61 -12.73 3.20 -4.98
N ALA A 62 -13.81 2.85 -5.66
CA ALA A 62 -14.75 1.83 -5.21
C ALA A 62 -15.17 0.95 -6.39
N VAL A 63 -15.61 -0.28 -6.09
CA VAL A 63 -16.24 -1.15 -7.09
C VAL A 63 -17.57 -1.68 -6.59
N PHE A 64 -18.47 -1.98 -7.50
CA PHE A 64 -19.67 -2.75 -7.22
C PHE A 64 -20.05 -3.58 -8.44
N ASP A 65 -20.85 -4.62 -8.20
CA ASP A 65 -21.37 -5.49 -9.24
C ASP A 65 -22.84 -5.18 -9.51
N THR A 66 -23.26 -5.30 -10.77
CA THR A 66 -24.63 -4.95 -11.20
C THR A 66 -25.07 -5.78 -12.40
N GLU A 67 -26.38 -6.06 -12.48
CA GLU A 67 -27.05 -6.65 -13.65
C GLU A 67 -27.71 -5.59 -14.55
N ASN A 68 -27.70 -4.33 -14.12
CA ASN A 68 -28.33 -3.24 -14.84
C ASN A 68 -27.67 -3.00 -16.22
N ARG A 69 -28.47 -2.65 -17.23
CA ARG A 69 -28.01 -2.45 -18.62
C ARG A 69 -27.32 -1.10 -18.88
N MET A 70 -27.37 -0.15 -17.94
CA MET A 70 -26.77 1.17 -18.08
C MET A 70 -25.28 1.09 -18.41
N ALA A 71 -24.81 1.75 -19.47
CA ALA A 71 -23.39 1.76 -19.82
C ALA A 71 -22.53 2.28 -18.66
N ALA A 72 -21.38 1.64 -18.43
CA ALA A 72 -20.58 1.89 -17.22
C ALA A 72 -20.10 3.33 -17.09
N ASP A 73 -19.80 4.01 -18.19
CA ASP A 73 -19.41 5.43 -18.25
C ASP A 73 -20.57 6.40 -17.93
N LYS A 74 -21.82 5.95 -18.04
CA LYS A 74 -23.00 6.76 -17.73
C LYS A 74 -23.39 6.74 -16.25
N VAL A 75 -22.89 5.77 -15.48
CA VAL A 75 -23.21 5.66 -14.05
C VAL A 75 -22.79 6.91 -13.28
N CYS A 76 -21.57 7.43 -13.50
CA CYS A 76 -21.11 8.63 -12.80
C CYS A 76 -21.98 9.85 -13.12
N LEU A 77 -22.40 10.01 -14.38
CA LEU A 77 -23.26 11.12 -14.81
C LEU A 77 -24.63 11.06 -14.12
N ALA A 78 -25.21 9.86 -14.06
CA ALA A 78 -26.55 9.67 -13.50
C ALA A 78 -26.57 9.75 -11.97
N VAL A 79 -25.64 9.08 -11.26
CA VAL A 79 -25.63 9.05 -9.79
C VAL A 79 -25.30 10.42 -9.18
N ASN A 80 -24.50 11.24 -9.86
CA ASN A 80 -24.20 12.60 -9.41
C ASN A 80 -25.42 13.52 -9.37
N GLN A 81 -26.52 13.18 -10.06
CA GLN A 81 -27.77 13.97 -9.99
C GLN A 81 -28.47 13.86 -8.63
N SER A 82 -28.25 12.77 -7.89
CA SER A 82 -28.87 12.55 -6.58
C SER A 82 -27.89 12.63 -5.41
N LEU A 83 -26.59 12.51 -5.66
CA LEU A 83 -25.58 12.66 -4.62
C LEU A 83 -25.55 14.08 -4.01
N PRO A 84 -25.27 14.22 -2.70
CA PRO A 84 -25.06 15.51 -2.06
C PRO A 84 -23.80 16.21 -2.60
N GLU A 85 -23.74 17.54 -2.55
CA GLU A 85 -22.65 18.34 -3.13
C GLU A 85 -21.25 18.00 -2.62
N ASP A 86 -21.15 17.45 -1.41
CA ASP A 86 -19.92 17.02 -0.78
C ASP A 86 -19.48 15.59 -1.18
N ILE A 87 -20.20 14.90 -2.09
CA ILE A 87 -19.81 13.61 -2.69
C ILE A 87 -20.04 13.65 -4.21
N ARG A 88 -18.99 13.40 -4.99
CA ARG A 88 -19.05 13.42 -6.46
C ARG A 88 -18.26 12.26 -7.05
N VAL A 89 -18.93 11.44 -7.86
CA VAL A 89 -18.28 10.42 -8.69
C VAL A 89 -17.64 11.09 -9.90
N GLN A 90 -16.31 11.09 -9.97
CA GLN A 90 -15.52 11.73 -11.01
C GLN A 90 -15.55 10.93 -12.32
N SER A 91 -15.53 9.60 -12.22
CA SER A 91 -15.59 8.71 -13.36
C SER A 91 -16.14 7.35 -12.98
N SER A 92 -16.68 6.64 -13.96
CA SER A 92 -17.09 5.25 -13.83
C SER A 92 -16.70 4.46 -15.07
N GLN A 93 -16.23 3.22 -14.89
CA GLN A 93 -15.83 2.35 -15.99
C GLN A 93 -16.05 0.89 -15.63
N GLU A 94 -16.21 0.04 -16.64
CA GLU A 94 -16.22 -1.41 -16.46
C GLU A 94 -14.81 -1.93 -16.20
N VAL A 95 -14.67 -2.91 -15.30
CA VAL A 95 -13.43 -3.62 -15.01
C VAL A 95 -13.70 -5.13 -14.95
N PRO A 96 -12.69 -6.00 -15.09
CA PRO A 96 -12.87 -7.44 -14.94
C PRO A 96 -13.57 -7.80 -13.63
N LEU A 97 -14.45 -8.81 -13.66
CA LEU A 97 -15.16 -9.30 -12.45
C LEU A 97 -14.21 -9.78 -11.35
N THR A 98 -12.97 -10.12 -11.69
CA THR A 98 -11.92 -10.53 -10.74
C THR A 98 -11.14 -9.35 -10.16
N TRP A 99 -11.26 -8.15 -10.74
CA TRP A 99 -10.50 -6.98 -10.29
C TRP A 99 -11.02 -6.49 -8.94
N HIS A 100 -10.11 -6.28 -7.99
CA HIS A 100 -10.46 -5.83 -6.64
C HIS A 100 -9.50 -4.73 -6.17
N PRO A 101 -10.01 -3.55 -5.74
CA PRO A 101 -9.19 -2.36 -5.52
C PRO A 101 -8.20 -2.47 -4.36
N ARG A 102 -8.42 -3.38 -3.40
CA ARG A 102 -7.46 -3.63 -2.30
C ARG A 102 -6.47 -4.75 -2.62
N LYS A 103 -6.67 -5.48 -3.73
CA LYS A 103 -5.82 -6.59 -4.14
C LYS A 103 -4.77 -6.16 -5.16
N ALA A 104 -5.16 -5.32 -6.11
CA ALA A 104 -4.27 -4.72 -7.10
C ALA A 104 -3.21 -3.83 -6.44
N ASN A 105 -1.98 -3.85 -6.97
CA ASN A 105 -0.92 -2.96 -6.54
C ASN A 105 -1.32 -1.51 -6.86
N CYS A 106 -1.09 -0.64 -5.89
CA CYS A 106 -1.52 0.74 -5.99
C CYS A 106 -0.59 1.65 -5.19
N VAL A 107 -0.17 2.73 -5.82
CA VAL A 107 0.45 3.87 -5.15
C VAL A 107 -0.66 4.80 -4.69
N LYS A 108 -0.70 5.05 -3.38
CA LYS A 108 -1.63 6.01 -2.78
C LYS A 108 -0.88 7.30 -2.49
N THR A 109 -1.45 8.42 -2.90
CA THR A 109 -0.90 9.74 -2.61
C THR A 109 -1.86 10.51 -1.70
N TYR A 110 -1.35 10.95 -0.55
CA TYR A 110 -2.05 11.82 0.38
C TYR A 110 -1.41 13.19 0.40
N GLU A 111 -2.24 14.22 0.52
CA GLU A 111 -1.81 15.57 0.84
C GLU A 111 -2.28 15.95 2.24
N TYR A 112 -1.39 16.53 3.03
CA TYR A 112 -1.75 17.17 4.28
C TYR A 112 -1.41 18.66 4.22
N ARG A 113 -2.40 19.51 4.45
CA ARG A 113 -2.24 20.97 4.34
C ARG A 113 -2.24 21.62 5.71
N VAL A 114 -1.25 22.47 5.95
CA VAL A 114 -1.11 23.28 7.16
C VAL A 114 -1.18 24.75 6.78
N GLU A 115 -2.04 25.49 7.45
CA GLU A 115 -2.11 26.95 7.38
C GLU A 115 -1.26 27.52 8.52
N ASN A 116 -0.03 27.92 8.20
CA ASN A 116 0.99 28.34 9.14
C ASN A 116 1.09 29.88 9.26
N ARG A 117 0.25 30.45 10.13
CA ARG A 117 0.13 31.91 10.35
C ARG A 117 -0.37 32.22 11.74
N ARG A 118 -0.25 33.46 12.21
CA ARG A 118 -0.65 33.84 13.58
C ARG A 118 -2.16 33.78 13.85
N ILE A 119 -2.99 34.06 12.85
CA ILE A 119 -4.46 34.14 12.97
C ILE A 119 -5.08 33.36 11.82
N GLY A 120 -5.95 32.38 12.11
CA GLY A 120 -6.53 31.51 11.10
C GLY A 120 -7.51 32.20 10.16
N LEU A 121 -7.65 31.66 8.94
CA LEU A 121 -8.64 32.12 7.95
C LEU A 121 -9.88 31.22 7.95
N PRO A 122 -11.11 31.76 8.08
CA PRO A 122 -12.33 30.95 8.05
C PRO A 122 -12.51 30.13 6.77
N THR A 123 -12.04 30.63 5.64
CA THR A 123 -12.12 29.96 4.32
C THR A 123 -11.19 28.75 4.19
N LYS A 124 -10.19 28.61 5.07
CA LYS A 124 -9.24 27.49 5.07
C LYS A 124 -9.54 26.43 6.13
N ARG A 125 -10.55 26.67 6.98
CA ARG A 125 -10.83 25.87 8.20
C ARG A 125 -11.16 24.39 7.94
N LEU A 126 -11.67 24.03 6.75
CA LEU A 126 -12.11 22.67 6.43
C LEU A 126 -11.03 21.82 5.79
N TYR A 127 -10.14 22.41 4.99
CA TYR A 127 -9.17 21.67 4.16
C TYR A 127 -7.72 21.90 4.59
N SER A 128 -7.53 22.40 5.82
CA SER A 128 -6.20 22.63 6.38
C SER A 128 -6.21 22.55 7.91
N TYR A 129 -5.03 22.25 8.46
CA TYR A 129 -4.75 22.40 9.88
C TYR A 129 -4.11 23.75 10.16
N PHE A 130 -4.77 24.59 10.95
CA PHE A 130 -4.21 25.84 11.42
C PHE A 130 -3.11 25.61 12.47
N CYS A 131 -1.93 26.19 12.24
CA CYS A 131 -0.81 26.17 13.18
C CYS A 131 -0.23 27.59 13.35
N TYR A 132 -0.29 28.12 14.56
CA TYR A 132 0.16 29.49 14.85
C TYR A 132 1.65 29.60 15.20
N TYR A 133 2.29 28.48 15.54
CA TYR A 133 3.72 28.45 15.80
C TYR A 133 4.49 28.54 14.49
N PRO A 134 5.56 29.35 14.40
CA PRO A 134 6.47 29.30 13.26
C PRO A 134 7.03 27.88 13.07
N LEU A 135 7.02 27.39 11.82
CA LEU A 135 7.52 26.06 11.48
C LEU A 135 8.79 26.15 10.64
N ASP A 136 9.85 25.48 11.09
CA ASP A 136 11.09 25.29 10.35
C ASP A 136 10.94 24.14 9.34
N VAL A 137 10.62 24.50 8.10
CA VAL A 137 10.38 23.53 7.01
C VAL A 137 11.61 22.70 6.70
N GLU A 138 12.81 23.27 6.85
CA GLU A 138 14.03 22.57 6.47
C GLU A 138 14.41 21.49 7.48
N LYS A 139 14.15 21.74 8.77
CA LYS A 139 14.18 20.68 9.79
C LYS A 139 13.18 19.58 9.49
N MET A 140 11.95 19.91 9.10
CA MET A 140 10.93 18.91 8.76
C MET A 140 11.34 18.08 7.53
N ARG A 141 11.93 18.69 6.49
CA ARG A 141 12.42 17.98 5.30
C ARG A 141 13.54 16.99 5.62
N ARG A 142 14.52 17.42 6.43
CA ARG A 142 15.58 16.51 6.91
C ARG A 142 15.02 15.32 7.67
N ALA A 143 14.04 15.57 8.55
CA ALA A 143 13.38 14.50 9.31
C ALA A 143 12.55 13.56 8.42
N ALA A 144 11.86 14.09 7.42
CA ALA A 144 11.09 13.33 6.45
C ALA A 144 11.96 12.34 5.65
N GLY A 145 13.22 12.70 5.37
CA GLY A 145 14.16 11.81 4.68
C GLY A 145 14.37 10.46 5.37
N PHE A 146 14.30 10.40 6.70
CA PHE A 146 14.42 9.14 7.46
C PHE A 146 13.23 8.19 7.29
N LEU A 147 12.10 8.69 6.78
CA LEU A 147 10.88 7.91 6.57
C LEU A 147 10.75 7.38 5.14
N LEU A 148 11.66 7.74 4.22
CA LEU A 148 11.64 7.25 2.85
C LEU A 148 12.13 5.81 2.76
N GLY A 149 11.52 5.02 1.89
CA GLY A 149 11.82 3.60 1.71
C GLY A 149 10.88 2.68 2.48
N GLU A 150 11.27 1.41 2.58
CA GLU A 150 10.51 0.36 3.25
C GLU A 150 10.94 0.21 4.70
N HIS A 151 10.00 0.35 5.64
CA HIS A 151 10.26 0.29 7.07
C HIS A 151 9.07 -0.30 7.83
N ASP A 152 9.32 -0.79 9.04
CA ASP A 152 8.25 -1.05 10.01
C ASP A 152 7.72 0.27 10.59
N PHE A 153 6.51 0.66 10.15
CA PHE A 153 5.87 1.91 10.59
C PHE A 153 4.99 1.73 11.83
N LYS A 154 5.25 0.72 12.68
CA LYS A 154 4.49 0.48 13.92
C LYS A 154 4.42 1.70 14.85
N SER A 155 5.48 2.50 14.96
CA SER A 155 5.47 3.76 15.71
C SER A 155 4.47 4.79 15.16
N PHE A 156 4.18 4.70 13.87
CA PHE A 156 3.23 5.56 13.15
C PHE A 156 1.87 4.87 12.97
N CYS A 157 1.55 3.85 13.77
CA CYS A 157 0.27 3.16 13.71
C CYS A 157 -0.52 3.36 15.00
N THR A 158 -1.85 3.46 14.88
CA THR A 158 -2.71 3.43 16.07
C THR A 158 -2.54 2.09 16.81
N ALA A 159 -2.26 2.12 18.12
CA ALA A 159 -1.88 0.94 18.90
C ALA A 159 -2.90 -0.21 18.91
N LYS A 160 -4.19 0.06 18.65
CA LYS A 160 -5.27 -0.94 18.63
C LYS A 160 -5.55 -1.51 17.23
N SER A 161 -4.70 -1.27 16.24
CA SER A 161 -4.91 -1.83 14.90
C SER A 161 -4.71 -3.34 14.92
N LYS A 162 -5.62 -4.10 14.29
CA LYS A 162 -5.52 -5.55 14.11
C LYS A 162 -4.67 -5.94 12.89
N VAL A 163 -3.81 -5.05 12.41
CA VAL A 163 -3.01 -5.30 11.21
C VAL A 163 -1.82 -6.19 11.59
N GLU A 164 -1.67 -7.32 10.90
CA GLU A 164 -0.60 -8.29 11.16
C GLU A 164 0.78 -7.80 10.69
N ASP A 165 0.81 -6.93 9.68
CA ASP A 165 2.04 -6.44 9.08
C ASP A 165 2.03 -4.90 8.99
N THR A 166 2.96 -4.29 9.71
CA THR A 166 3.16 -2.85 9.84
C THR A 166 4.25 -2.32 8.90
N VAL A 167 4.84 -3.15 8.05
CA VAL A 167 5.83 -2.72 7.07
C VAL A 167 5.15 -2.06 5.88
N ARG A 168 5.56 -0.83 5.54
CA ARG A 168 5.07 -0.09 4.36
C ARG A 168 6.25 0.53 3.64
N THR A 169 6.04 0.92 2.38
CA THR A 169 7.01 1.69 1.62
C THR A 169 6.49 3.10 1.37
N ILE A 170 7.26 4.10 1.75
CA ILE A 170 7.05 5.49 1.32
C ILE A 170 7.99 5.76 0.16
N TYR A 171 7.43 5.97 -1.02
CA TYR A 171 8.19 6.31 -2.23
C TYR A 171 8.57 7.79 -2.27
N ARG A 172 7.71 8.65 -1.75
CA ARG A 172 7.89 10.11 -1.78
C ARG A 172 7.27 10.74 -0.53
N LEU A 173 7.98 11.70 0.04
CA LEU A 173 7.52 12.51 1.16
C LEU A 173 8.10 13.92 1.02
N ASP A 174 7.34 14.79 0.36
CA ASP A 174 7.75 16.17 0.13
C ASP A 174 7.03 17.12 1.08
N ILE A 175 7.72 18.21 1.40
CA ILE A 175 7.18 19.30 2.19
C ILE A 175 7.46 20.59 1.45
N GLU A 176 6.41 21.21 0.94
CA GLU A 176 6.47 22.46 0.18
C GLU A 176 5.84 23.58 0.99
N LYS A 177 6.41 24.78 0.91
CA LYS A 177 5.85 25.97 1.55
C LYS A 177 5.66 27.07 0.50
N ASP A 178 4.46 27.60 0.44
CA ASP A 178 4.09 28.75 -0.39
C ASP A 178 3.29 29.75 0.47
N GLY A 179 3.90 30.90 0.76
CA GLY A 179 3.39 31.86 1.72
C GLY A 179 3.11 31.24 3.09
N ASP A 180 1.85 31.34 3.54
CA ASP A 180 1.36 30.75 4.79
C ASP A 180 1.00 29.26 4.66
N SER A 181 0.98 28.68 3.46
CA SER A 181 0.59 27.28 3.25
C SER A 181 1.79 26.34 3.26
N ILE A 182 1.71 25.28 4.05
CA ILE A 182 2.66 24.16 4.01
C ILE A 182 1.91 22.90 3.58
N VAL A 183 2.41 22.22 2.57
CA VAL A 183 1.81 21.00 2.01
C VAL A 183 2.79 19.85 2.18
N PHE A 184 2.34 18.79 2.87
CA PHE A 184 3.01 17.51 2.91
C PHE A 184 2.39 16.63 1.82
N ARG A 185 3.19 16.12 0.88
CA ARG A 185 2.72 15.16 -0.12
C ARG A 185 3.42 13.82 0.10
N VAL A 186 2.64 12.79 0.40
CA VAL A 186 3.15 11.46 0.76
C VAL A 186 2.61 10.42 -0.19
N SER A 187 3.49 9.72 -0.90
CA SER A 187 3.14 8.63 -1.81
C SER A 187 3.76 7.33 -1.33
N GLY A 188 2.98 6.25 -1.29
CA GLY A 188 3.44 4.96 -0.78
C GLY A 188 2.59 3.77 -1.22
N SER A 189 3.06 2.57 -0.91
CA SER A 189 2.39 1.29 -1.24
C SER A 189 1.07 1.06 -0.48
N GLY A 190 0.83 1.88 0.54
CA GLY A 190 -0.32 1.81 1.43
C GLY A 190 0.02 2.42 2.78
N PHE A 191 -1.00 2.74 3.58
CA PHE A 191 -0.80 3.40 4.86
C PHE A 191 -1.57 2.67 5.96
N LEU A 192 -0.95 2.60 7.14
CA LEU A 192 -1.59 2.09 8.35
C LEU A 192 -2.63 3.08 8.88
N TYR A 193 -3.47 2.63 9.81
CA TYR A 193 -4.50 3.48 10.41
C TYR A 193 -3.88 4.68 11.14
N ASN A 194 -4.28 5.89 10.74
CA ASN A 194 -3.73 7.19 11.12
C ASN A 194 -2.27 7.48 10.69
N MET A 195 -1.63 6.63 9.89
CA MET A 195 -0.19 6.73 9.63
C MET A 195 0.28 8.08 9.11
N VAL A 196 -0.33 8.57 8.02
CA VAL A 196 0.04 9.87 7.45
C VAL A 196 -0.13 11.00 8.47
N ARG A 197 -1.20 10.97 9.28
CA ARG A 197 -1.48 11.99 10.30
C ARG A 197 -0.50 11.93 11.48
N ILE A 198 -0.03 10.75 11.86
CA ILE A 198 0.96 10.58 12.92
C ILE A 198 2.34 11.02 12.41
N ILE A 199 2.69 10.70 11.17
CA ILE A 199 3.90 11.21 10.50
C ILE A 199 3.88 12.74 10.51
N VAL A 200 2.81 13.35 9.99
CA VAL A 200 2.68 14.81 9.95
C VAL A 200 2.76 15.41 11.36
N GLY A 201 2.06 14.85 12.35
CA GLY A 201 2.12 15.37 13.71
C GLY A 201 3.50 15.27 14.36
N THR A 202 4.27 14.24 14.03
CA THR A 202 5.68 14.09 14.44
C THR A 202 6.56 15.13 13.75
N LEU A 203 6.41 15.31 12.44
CA LEU A 203 7.15 16.32 11.68
C LEU A 203 6.79 17.75 12.14
N LEU A 204 5.55 18.01 12.54
CA LEU A 204 5.17 19.29 13.13
C LEU A 204 5.90 19.57 14.44
N GLN A 205 6.15 18.57 15.29
CA GLN A 205 7.00 18.73 16.47
C GLN A 205 8.46 19.04 16.09
N VAL A 206 8.95 18.49 14.98
CA VAL A 206 10.25 18.88 14.43
C VAL A 206 10.25 20.33 13.96
N GLY A 207 9.20 20.74 13.24
CA GLY A 207 9.05 22.10 12.73
C GLY A 207 8.98 23.14 13.83
N THR A 208 8.36 22.84 14.97
CA THR A 208 8.34 23.73 16.15
C THR A 208 9.63 23.68 16.98
N GLY A 209 10.54 22.74 16.69
CA GLY A 209 11.76 22.51 17.47
C GLY A 209 11.56 21.69 18.75
N ALA A 210 10.35 21.17 19.01
CA ALA A 210 10.08 20.29 20.14
C ALA A 210 10.70 18.90 19.99
N LEU A 211 11.01 18.48 18.77
CA LEU A 211 11.70 17.24 18.45
C LEU A 211 12.91 17.54 17.53
N PRO A 212 14.13 17.10 17.86
CA PRO A 212 15.26 17.21 16.93
C PRO A 212 15.01 16.38 15.65
N PRO A 213 15.43 16.84 14.45
CA PRO A 213 15.18 16.11 13.20
C PRO A 213 15.71 14.67 13.18
N GLY A 214 16.89 14.43 13.79
CA GLY A 214 17.51 13.11 13.85
C GLY A 214 16.75 12.09 14.70
N GLU A 215 15.95 12.55 15.67
CA GLU A 215 15.17 11.66 16.54
C GLU A 215 14.04 10.95 15.80
N VAL A 216 13.66 11.41 14.60
CA VAL A 216 12.63 10.71 13.80
C VAL A 216 13.09 9.32 13.39
N ALA A 217 14.38 9.10 13.15
CA ALA A 217 14.94 7.77 12.93
C ALA A 217 14.80 6.88 14.19
N SER A 218 15.09 7.43 15.38
CA SER A 218 14.89 6.75 16.66
C SER A 218 13.42 6.39 16.90
N VAL A 219 12.50 7.30 16.56
CA VAL A 219 11.05 7.07 16.66
C VAL A 219 10.63 5.91 15.76
N LEU A 220 11.11 5.87 14.52
CA LEU A 220 10.83 4.77 13.58
C LEU A 220 11.36 3.44 14.13
N ALA A 221 12.64 3.39 14.52
CA ALA A 221 13.28 2.19 15.06
C ALA A 221 12.63 1.68 16.36
N ALA A 222 12.06 2.56 17.19
CA ALA A 222 11.45 2.17 18.46
C ALA A 222 10.21 1.29 18.32
N ARG A 223 9.53 1.29 17.16
CA ARG A 223 8.29 0.53 16.89
C ARG A 223 7.23 0.66 18.00
N ASP A 224 7.16 1.85 18.61
CA ASP A 224 6.30 2.20 19.73
C ASP A 224 5.56 3.50 19.42
N ARG A 225 4.23 3.39 19.31
CA ARG A 225 3.36 4.53 19.04
C ARG A 225 3.54 5.68 20.04
N LYS A 226 3.94 5.42 21.28
CA LYS A 226 4.15 6.47 22.30
C LYS A 226 5.35 7.37 22.00
N LYS A 227 6.29 6.91 21.16
CA LYS A 227 7.47 7.68 20.75
C LYS A 227 7.17 8.67 19.63
N ALA A 228 6.15 8.39 18.82
CA ALA A 228 5.72 9.29 17.76
C ALA A 228 4.88 10.46 18.30
N GLY A 229 4.84 11.54 17.51
CA GLY A 229 4.07 12.73 17.83
C GLY A 229 2.56 12.50 17.92
N PRO A 230 1.80 13.55 18.26
CA PRO A 230 0.34 13.48 18.29
C PRO A 230 -0.20 13.17 16.90
N THR A 231 -1.39 12.56 16.82
CA THR A 231 -2.07 12.38 15.54
C THR A 231 -2.58 13.73 15.05
N ALA A 232 -2.13 14.20 13.89
CA ALA A 232 -2.59 15.46 13.32
C ALA A 232 -4.11 15.45 13.01
N PRO A 233 -4.83 16.58 13.08
CA PRO A 233 -6.27 16.63 12.80
C PRO A 233 -6.66 16.13 11.40
N ALA A 234 -7.79 15.43 11.28
CA ALA A 234 -8.24 14.80 10.03
C ALA A 234 -8.47 15.78 8.88
N ARG A 235 -9.04 16.96 9.17
CA ARG A 235 -9.38 18.03 8.21
C ARG A 235 -8.22 18.58 7.37
N GLY A 236 -6.98 18.31 7.79
CA GLY A 236 -5.82 18.68 6.98
C GLY A 236 -5.51 17.66 5.89
N LEU A 237 -6.01 16.43 6.01
CA LEU A 237 -5.65 15.29 5.18
C LEU A 237 -6.66 15.08 4.04
N THR A 238 -6.13 14.92 2.84
CA THR A 238 -6.89 14.56 1.64
C THR A 238 -6.20 13.39 0.93
N LEU A 239 -6.95 12.33 0.60
CA LEU A 239 -6.50 11.33 -0.37
C LEU A 239 -6.49 11.99 -1.76
N ALA A 240 -5.31 12.39 -2.23
CA ALA A 240 -5.15 13.16 -3.46
C ALA A 240 -5.26 12.26 -4.70
N GLY A 241 -4.78 11.02 -4.63
CA GLY A 241 -4.82 10.11 -5.78
C GLY A 241 -4.53 8.66 -5.43
N MET A 242 -4.95 7.79 -6.34
CA MET A 242 -4.68 6.36 -6.31
C MET A 242 -4.31 5.92 -7.73
N GLU A 243 -3.08 5.46 -7.89
CA GLU A 243 -2.52 5.00 -9.16
C GLU A 243 -2.36 3.49 -9.09
N TYR A 244 -3.05 2.76 -9.96
CA TYR A 244 -2.97 1.30 -9.99
C TYR A 244 -1.92 0.87 -11.01
N GLU A 245 -1.09 -0.09 -10.63
CA GLU A 245 -0.10 -0.65 -11.54
C GLU A 245 -0.79 -1.48 -12.63
N GLU A 246 -0.48 -1.18 -13.89
CA GLU A 246 -0.91 -1.97 -15.04
C GLU A 246 0.02 -3.16 -15.28
N GLU A 247 1.30 -3.02 -14.90
CA GLU A 247 2.34 -4.04 -15.04
C GLU A 247 3.20 -4.11 -13.78
N LEU A 248 3.65 -5.34 -13.46
CA LEU A 248 4.57 -5.55 -12.34
C LEU A 248 5.95 -5.04 -12.73
N PRO A 249 6.68 -4.37 -11.82
CA PRO A 249 8.07 -4.04 -12.07
C PRO A 249 8.88 -5.32 -12.27
N ARG A 250 9.82 -5.31 -13.21
CA ARG A 250 10.73 -6.46 -13.43
C ARG A 250 11.41 -6.87 -12.13
N TRP A 251 11.96 -5.90 -11.41
CA TRP A 251 12.63 -6.09 -10.13
C TRP A 251 11.97 -5.24 -9.05
N GLN A 252 11.78 -5.85 -7.88
CA GLN A 252 11.57 -5.14 -6.63
C GLN A 252 12.83 -5.28 -5.78
N HIS A 253 13.29 -4.16 -5.21
CA HIS A 253 14.44 -4.13 -4.33
C HIS A 253 14.13 -3.28 -3.10
N SER A 254 14.57 -3.76 -1.95
CA SER A 254 14.45 -3.05 -0.68
C SER A 254 15.74 -3.20 0.10
N LYS A 255 16.19 -2.09 0.71
CA LYS A 255 17.40 -2.01 1.52
C LYS A 255 17.20 -0.96 2.60
N ASN A 256 17.38 -1.35 3.85
CA ASN A 256 17.42 -0.45 5.00
C ASN A 256 18.46 -0.96 6.03
N GLY A 257 18.41 -0.50 7.28
CA GLY A 257 19.32 -0.98 8.35
C GLY A 257 19.05 -2.41 8.81
N GLU A 258 17.88 -2.97 8.49
CA GLU A 258 17.35 -4.21 9.06
C GLU A 258 17.35 -5.36 8.04
N TRP A 259 17.15 -5.06 6.76
CA TRP A 259 17.23 -6.03 5.67
C TRP A 259 17.75 -5.46 4.35
N GLU A 260 18.11 -6.36 3.45
CA GLU A 260 18.34 -6.11 2.03
C GLU A 260 17.88 -7.33 1.22
N TYR A 261 17.00 -7.12 0.24
CA TYR A 261 16.48 -8.19 -0.60
C TYR A 261 16.15 -7.72 -2.02
N ARG A 262 16.00 -8.68 -2.93
CA ARG A 262 15.55 -8.48 -4.31
C ARG A 262 14.52 -9.55 -4.70
N ILE A 263 13.51 -9.15 -5.47
CA ILE A 263 12.51 -10.07 -6.04
C ILE A 263 12.40 -9.79 -7.54
N LEU A 264 12.69 -10.81 -8.35
CA LEU A 264 12.39 -10.80 -9.79
C LEU A 264 10.95 -11.25 -10.01
N GLN A 265 10.16 -10.42 -10.69
CA GLN A 265 8.72 -10.61 -10.87
C GLN A 265 8.29 -10.67 -12.35
N SER A 266 9.20 -10.45 -13.31
CA SER A 266 8.90 -10.49 -14.76
C SER A 266 8.24 -11.80 -15.20
N HIS A 267 8.64 -12.91 -14.58
CA HIS A 267 8.18 -14.26 -14.92
C HIS A 267 6.86 -14.67 -14.23
N ILE A 268 6.25 -13.79 -13.41
CA ILE A 268 5.01 -14.11 -12.71
C ILE A 268 3.85 -14.28 -13.68
N ARG A 269 3.75 -13.46 -14.73
CA ARG A 269 2.62 -13.52 -15.66
C ARG A 269 2.61 -14.81 -16.48
N GLU A 270 3.75 -15.13 -17.08
CA GLU A 270 3.91 -16.19 -18.07
C GLU A 270 4.22 -17.55 -17.41
N ALA A 271 5.19 -17.59 -16.50
CA ALA A 271 5.66 -18.82 -15.89
C ALA A 271 5.16 -19.04 -14.45
N LYS A 272 4.37 -18.11 -13.90
CA LYS A 272 3.88 -18.14 -12.51
C LYS A 272 5.03 -18.26 -11.49
N ALA A 273 6.22 -17.76 -11.84
CA ALA A 273 7.42 -17.88 -11.03
C ALA A 273 7.96 -16.52 -10.59
N ALA A 274 8.36 -16.42 -9.32
CA ALA A 274 9.10 -15.30 -8.77
C ALA A 274 10.40 -15.77 -8.12
N TYR A 275 11.44 -14.94 -8.12
CA TYR A 275 12.76 -15.27 -7.54
C TYR A 275 13.10 -14.26 -6.46
N PHE A 276 13.03 -14.70 -5.21
CA PHE A 276 13.23 -13.90 -4.02
C PHE A 276 14.59 -14.20 -3.39
N ARG A 277 15.47 -13.21 -3.43
CA ARG A 277 16.82 -13.28 -2.89
C ARG A 277 16.96 -12.37 -1.69
N ILE A 278 17.39 -12.94 -0.57
CA ILE A 278 17.62 -12.22 0.69
C ILE A 278 19.14 -12.08 0.85
N GLU A 279 19.65 -10.87 0.74
CA GLU A 279 21.09 -10.58 0.87
C GLU A 279 21.52 -10.53 2.33
N ARG A 280 20.66 -9.92 3.15
CA ARG A 280 20.90 -9.62 4.56
C ARG A 280 19.56 -9.45 5.26
N CYS A 281 19.43 -10.01 6.45
CA CYS A 281 18.24 -9.83 7.27
C CYS A 281 18.62 -9.98 8.75
N LEU A 282 18.20 -9.06 9.60
CA LEU A 282 18.28 -9.28 11.04
C LEU A 282 17.39 -10.47 11.44
N ASP A 283 17.77 -11.19 12.49
CA ASP A 283 17.08 -12.42 12.87
C ASP A 283 15.66 -12.15 13.37
N GLU A 284 15.43 -11.00 14.01
CA GLU A 284 14.10 -10.57 14.45
C GLU A 284 13.15 -10.24 13.27
N GLU A 285 13.70 -9.92 12.10
CA GLU A 285 12.94 -9.56 10.89
C GLU A 285 12.66 -10.74 9.98
N TRP A 286 13.38 -11.85 10.16
CA TRP A 286 13.42 -12.97 9.24
C TRP A 286 12.03 -13.52 8.90
N GLU A 287 11.25 -13.87 9.92
CA GLU A 287 9.92 -14.49 9.73
C GLU A 287 8.95 -13.53 9.02
N GLY A 288 8.94 -12.27 9.44
CA GLY A 288 8.08 -11.23 8.86
C GLY A 288 8.45 -10.93 7.41
N LEU A 289 9.75 -10.81 7.12
CA LEU A 289 10.27 -10.54 5.78
C LEU A 289 9.99 -11.68 4.82
N LEU A 290 10.23 -12.93 5.24
CA LEU A 290 9.97 -14.11 4.42
C LEU A 290 8.48 -14.20 4.07
N ARG A 291 7.62 -14.21 5.09
CA ARG A 291 6.16 -14.35 4.93
C ARG A 291 5.58 -13.24 4.06
N ARG A 292 5.93 -11.97 4.32
CA ARG A 292 5.39 -10.80 3.60
C ARG A 292 5.70 -10.87 2.10
N ASN A 293 6.95 -11.12 1.76
CA ASN A 293 7.41 -11.09 0.37
C ASN A 293 6.93 -12.31 -0.43
N VAL A 294 6.91 -13.50 0.18
CA VAL A 294 6.28 -14.68 -0.42
C VAL A 294 4.80 -14.42 -0.67
N HIS A 295 4.05 -13.97 0.33
CA HIS A 295 2.63 -13.66 0.20
C HIS A 295 2.35 -12.61 -0.90
N HIS A 296 3.19 -11.58 -1.00
CA HIS A 296 3.03 -10.54 -2.02
C HIS A 296 3.27 -11.09 -3.43
N ALA A 297 4.27 -11.93 -3.63
CA ALA A 297 4.51 -12.58 -4.92
C ALA A 297 3.32 -13.48 -5.34
N PHE A 298 2.76 -14.28 -4.42
CA PHE A 298 1.54 -15.05 -4.68
C PHE A 298 0.35 -14.16 -5.03
N ARG A 299 0.16 -13.04 -4.31
CA ARG A 299 -0.88 -12.05 -4.63
C ARG A 299 -0.71 -11.39 -6.00
N ASN A 300 0.52 -11.28 -6.48
CA ASN A 300 0.82 -10.80 -7.83
C ASN A 300 0.61 -11.88 -8.91
N GLY A 301 0.26 -13.11 -8.51
CA GLY A 301 -0.09 -14.21 -9.39
C GLY A 301 0.99 -15.29 -9.52
N ALA A 302 2.02 -15.28 -8.68
CA ALA A 302 2.98 -16.38 -8.64
C ALA A 302 2.30 -17.64 -8.08
N ARG A 303 2.67 -18.80 -8.61
CA ARG A 303 2.41 -20.11 -8.01
C ARG A 303 3.65 -20.67 -7.32
N TYR A 304 4.83 -20.23 -7.78
CA TYR A 304 6.12 -20.67 -7.26
C TYR A 304 6.95 -19.44 -6.92
N VAL A 305 7.41 -19.38 -5.67
CA VAL A 305 8.36 -18.36 -5.24
C VAL A 305 9.64 -19.08 -4.86
N LEU A 306 10.64 -18.99 -5.73
CA LEU A 306 11.97 -19.50 -5.45
C LEU A 306 12.64 -18.56 -4.46
N VAL A 307 13.07 -19.07 -3.30
CA VAL A 307 13.64 -18.28 -2.22
C VAL A 307 15.06 -18.76 -1.92
N ALA A 308 15.96 -17.81 -1.68
CA ALA A 308 17.29 -18.09 -1.18
C ALA A 308 17.75 -17.04 -0.14
N ASP A 309 18.38 -17.52 0.93
CA ASP A 309 19.03 -16.72 1.97
C ASP A 309 20.54 -16.78 1.79
N LEU A 310 21.14 -15.67 1.38
CA LEU A 310 22.57 -15.56 1.13
C LEU A 310 23.40 -15.27 2.38
N GLU A 311 22.76 -14.85 3.48
CA GLU A 311 23.48 -14.42 4.67
C GLU A 311 23.75 -15.58 5.63
N LYS A 312 22.68 -16.28 6.05
CA LYS A 312 22.77 -17.28 7.12
C LYS A 312 22.17 -18.65 6.77
N ASN A 313 21.71 -18.85 5.53
CA ASN A 313 21.09 -20.10 5.06
C ASN A 313 19.98 -20.62 6.00
N ARG A 314 19.09 -19.74 6.46
CA ARG A 314 18.08 -20.06 7.50
C ARG A 314 16.94 -20.96 7.00
N LEU A 315 16.77 -21.10 5.69
CA LEU A 315 15.65 -21.85 5.11
C LEU A 315 15.76 -23.35 5.38
N GLN A 316 14.65 -23.98 5.74
CA GLN A 316 14.53 -25.41 5.99
C GLN A 316 13.37 -26.01 5.18
N ALA A 317 13.51 -27.25 4.72
CA ALA A 317 12.42 -27.95 4.04
C ALA A 317 11.34 -28.34 5.05
N GLY A 318 10.07 -28.16 4.68
CA GLY A 318 8.91 -28.44 5.54
C GLY A 318 8.59 -27.32 6.53
N GLN A 319 9.37 -26.22 6.60
CA GLN A 319 8.95 -25.05 7.40
C GLN A 319 7.77 -24.35 6.72
N HIS A 320 6.93 -23.70 7.52
CA HIS A 320 5.82 -22.87 7.04
C HIS A 320 6.13 -21.39 7.21
N CYS A 321 5.64 -20.57 6.29
CA CYS A 321 5.59 -19.11 6.45
C CYS A 321 4.15 -18.63 6.16
N GLY A 322 3.32 -18.57 7.21
CA GLY A 322 1.88 -18.38 7.02
C GLY A 322 1.22 -19.63 6.42
N HIS A 323 0.53 -19.49 5.28
CA HIS A 323 -0.11 -20.59 4.56
C HIS A 323 0.79 -21.27 3.51
N TYR A 324 2.05 -20.83 3.40
CA TYR A 324 2.98 -21.34 2.41
C TYR A 324 3.94 -22.34 3.02
N ARG A 325 4.09 -23.50 2.39
CA ARG A 325 5.10 -24.50 2.74
C ARG A 325 6.37 -24.24 1.94
N ILE A 326 7.52 -24.30 2.61
CA ILE A 326 8.83 -24.17 1.96
C ILE A 326 9.38 -25.57 1.70
N GLU A 327 9.67 -25.86 0.45
CA GLU A 327 10.25 -27.13 0.00
C GLU A 327 11.64 -26.92 -0.56
N ARG A 328 12.49 -27.94 -0.47
CA ARG A 328 13.82 -27.88 -1.08
C ARG A 328 13.69 -28.02 -2.59
N CYS A 329 14.25 -27.09 -3.36
CA CYS A 329 14.28 -27.22 -4.82
C CYS A 329 15.21 -28.38 -5.20
N GLY A 330 14.66 -29.42 -5.83
CA GLY A 330 15.46 -30.47 -6.47
C GLY A 330 16.26 -29.91 -7.65
N GLY A 331 17.38 -30.55 -8.00
CA GLY A 331 18.27 -30.07 -9.07
C GLY A 331 17.61 -29.95 -10.45
N GLU A 332 16.63 -30.81 -10.77
CA GLU A 332 15.88 -30.71 -12.03
C GLU A 332 14.91 -29.53 -12.05
N MET A 333 14.18 -29.31 -10.95
CA MET A 333 13.25 -28.20 -10.78
C MET A 333 13.98 -26.86 -10.90
N LEU A 334 15.11 -26.72 -10.22
CA LEU A 334 15.91 -25.51 -10.26
C LEU A 334 16.42 -25.22 -11.69
N ARG A 335 16.89 -26.25 -12.41
CA ARG A 335 17.29 -26.13 -13.82
C ARG A 335 16.15 -25.65 -14.70
N LYS A 336 14.92 -26.18 -14.54
CA LYS A 336 13.74 -25.74 -15.30
C LYS A 336 13.40 -24.29 -15.00
N ALA A 337 13.34 -23.93 -13.71
CA ALA A 337 13.09 -22.56 -13.28
C ALA A 337 14.18 -21.59 -13.76
N PHE A 338 15.44 -21.99 -13.87
CA PHE A 338 16.50 -21.06 -14.30
C PHE A 338 16.60 -20.96 -15.82
N ARG A 339 16.02 -21.91 -16.57
CA ARG A 339 16.02 -21.90 -18.04
C ARG A 339 15.21 -20.75 -18.63
N ILE A 340 14.17 -20.31 -17.92
CA ILE A 340 13.31 -19.20 -18.37
C ILE A 340 13.94 -17.82 -18.12
N LEU A 341 15.02 -17.75 -17.31
CA LEU A 341 15.70 -16.51 -17.00
C LEU A 341 16.60 -16.07 -18.16
N GLU A 342 16.64 -14.76 -18.40
CA GLU A 342 17.62 -14.15 -19.30
C GLU A 342 19.05 -14.22 -18.70
N GLU A 343 20.09 -14.13 -19.52
CA GLU A 343 21.48 -14.18 -19.05
C GLU A 343 21.84 -13.04 -18.08
N GLU A 344 21.21 -11.87 -18.23
CA GLU A 344 21.34 -10.78 -17.26
C GLU A 344 20.66 -11.13 -15.92
N GLU A 345 19.49 -11.76 -15.97
CA GLU A 345 18.74 -12.18 -14.77
C GLU A 345 19.47 -13.29 -14.03
N LYS A 346 20.01 -14.29 -14.74
CA LYS A 346 20.85 -15.33 -14.15
C LYS A 346 22.03 -14.73 -13.41
N ARG A 347 22.76 -13.81 -14.04
CA ARG A 347 23.88 -13.11 -13.40
C ARG A 347 23.43 -12.30 -12.17
N ALA A 348 22.30 -11.61 -12.30
CA ALA A 348 21.74 -10.82 -11.20
C ALA A 348 21.24 -11.69 -10.04
N ILE A 349 20.70 -12.89 -10.30
CA ILE A 349 20.16 -13.83 -9.32
C ILE A 349 21.28 -14.64 -8.66
N CYS A 350 22.17 -15.24 -9.45
CA CYS A 350 23.19 -16.18 -8.97
C CYS A 350 24.43 -15.51 -8.39
N HIS A 351 24.77 -14.29 -8.84
CA HIS A 351 26.10 -13.70 -8.63
C HIS A 351 27.23 -14.64 -9.12
N ASN A 352 28.50 -14.23 -9.11
CA ASN A 352 29.64 -15.01 -9.67
C ASN A 352 29.95 -16.36 -8.96
N ALA A 353 29.05 -16.89 -8.13
CA ALA A 353 29.23 -18.12 -7.37
C ALA A 353 28.15 -19.13 -7.77
N GLU A 354 28.34 -19.80 -8.91
CA GLU A 354 27.39 -20.78 -9.45
C GLU A 354 27.24 -22.05 -8.58
N ASP A 355 28.08 -22.27 -7.55
CA ASP A 355 28.21 -23.60 -6.94
C ASP A 355 27.76 -23.77 -5.47
N SER A 356 27.27 -22.74 -4.77
CA SER A 356 26.91 -22.89 -3.33
C SER A 356 25.55 -22.35 -2.89
N MET A 357 24.73 -21.83 -3.80
CA MET A 357 23.45 -21.22 -3.42
C MET A 357 22.34 -22.27 -3.30
N VAL A 358 21.82 -22.46 -2.08
CA VAL A 358 20.71 -23.38 -1.83
C VAL A 358 19.38 -22.67 -2.05
N TRP A 359 18.63 -23.13 -3.04
CA TRP A 359 17.29 -22.63 -3.35
C TRP A 359 16.20 -23.49 -2.73
N PHE A 360 15.16 -22.81 -2.28
CA PHE A 360 13.91 -23.40 -1.82
C PHE A 360 12.75 -22.86 -2.65
N CYS A 361 11.60 -23.52 -2.60
CA CYS A 361 10.38 -23.07 -3.24
C CYS A 361 9.30 -22.93 -2.19
N ALA A 362 8.66 -21.76 -2.12
CA ALA A 362 7.39 -21.61 -1.42
C ALA A 362 6.25 -22.05 -2.35
N VAL A 363 5.34 -22.85 -1.82
CA VAL A 363 4.12 -23.32 -2.47
C VAL A 363 2.90 -23.00 -1.59
N ASP A 364 1.78 -22.62 -2.21
CA ASP A 364 0.53 -22.39 -1.49
C ASP A 364 -0.19 -23.72 -1.25
N GLU A 365 -0.35 -24.11 0.01
CA GLU A 365 -1.03 -25.36 0.37
C GLU A 365 -2.54 -25.32 0.10
N GLN A 366 -3.10 -24.13 -0.09
CA GLN A 366 -4.53 -23.98 -0.41
C GLN A 366 -4.85 -24.21 -1.88
N GLU A 367 -3.83 -24.25 -2.75
CA GLU A 367 -3.97 -24.42 -4.20
C GLU A 367 -3.39 -25.76 -4.71
N GLU A 368 -3.43 -26.85 -3.92
CA GLU A 368 -2.92 -28.18 -4.31
C GLU A 368 -3.63 -28.79 -5.54
N GLU A 369 -3.29 -28.31 -6.74
CA GLU A 369 -3.37 -29.02 -8.02
C GLU A 369 -2.05 -28.84 -8.80
N GLY A 370 -1.21 -29.89 -8.79
CA GLY A 370 -0.29 -30.22 -9.89
C GLY A 370 0.98 -29.35 -10.07
N PHE A 371 1.99 -29.54 -9.21
CA PHE A 371 3.36 -29.03 -9.44
C PHE A 371 4.08 -29.74 -10.62
N SER A 372 3.70 -30.98 -10.96
CA SER A 372 4.39 -31.75 -12.00
C SER A 372 4.11 -31.30 -13.44
N ASP A 373 2.99 -30.62 -13.68
CA ASP A 373 2.43 -30.48 -15.04
C ASP A 373 2.59 -29.08 -15.64
N THR A 374 2.88 -28.05 -14.83
CA THR A 374 2.93 -26.64 -15.28
C THR A 374 4.21 -26.27 -16.04
N PHE A 375 5.27 -27.07 -15.96
CA PHE A 375 6.48 -26.91 -16.80
C PHE A 375 6.48 -27.82 -18.04
N ALA A 376 5.40 -28.57 -18.29
CA ALA A 376 5.31 -29.53 -19.40
C ALA A 376 4.71 -28.96 -20.69
N GLY A 377 4.19 -27.72 -20.69
CA GLY A 377 3.49 -27.13 -21.82
C GLY A 377 4.29 -26.03 -22.54
N GLY A 378 5.39 -26.39 -23.19
CA GLY A 378 6.19 -25.43 -23.97
C GLY A 378 7.37 -26.09 -24.67
N THR A 379 7.07 -26.99 -25.61
CA THR A 379 8.05 -27.36 -26.67
C THR A 379 7.94 -26.36 -27.83
N PRO A 380 9.06 -26.06 -28.52
CA PRO A 380 9.21 -24.89 -29.38
C PRO A 380 8.35 -24.89 -30.65
#